data_AF-A0A522R1L3-F1
#
_entry.id   AF-A0A522R1L3-F1
#
_cell.length_a   1.000
_cell.length_b   1.000
_cell.length_c   1.000
_cell.angle_alpha   90.00
_cell.angle_beta   90.00
_cell.angle_gamma   90.00
#
_symmetry.space_group_name_H-M   'P 1'
#
loop_
_entity.id
_entity.type
_entity.pdbx_description
1 polymer ?
#
loop_
_entity_poly.entity_id
_entity_poly.type
_entity_poly.pdbx_seq_one_letter_code
_entity_poly.pdbx_strand_id
1 'polypeptide(L)'
;ILDRGDGPLIAVRLHILTRKTLGGIETNLYGQQLDKDGNPVPGLYAAGEAAGFGGGGMHGYRSLEGTFLGGCIFSGRTAGREAGKNII
;
A
#
# COMPACT_ATOMS: atom_id res chain seq x y z
N ILE A 1 18.58 31.05 -17.54
CA ILE A 1 17.13 30.78 -17.36
C ILE A 1 16.34 30.88 -18.67
N LEU A 2 16.81 31.62 -19.68
CA LEU A 2 16.20 31.70 -21.01
C LEU A 2 17.22 31.29 -22.10
N ASP A 3 18.00 30.24 -21.83
CA ASP A 3 18.81 29.66 -22.90
C ASP A 3 17.86 29.05 -23.93
N ARG A 4 18.06 29.40 -25.21
CA ARG A 4 17.20 28.93 -26.29
C ARG A 4 17.33 27.41 -26.52
N GLY A 5 18.44 26.80 -26.09
CA GLY A 5 18.65 25.36 -26.15
C GLY A 5 17.76 24.55 -25.18
N ASP A 6 17.27 25.18 -24.10
CA ASP A 6 16.52 24.50 -23.04
C ASP A 6 15.00 24.40 -23.31
N GLY A 7 14.53 24.97 -24.42
CA GLY A 7 13.11 25.00 -24.79
C GLY A 7 12.29 26.07 -24.05
N PRO A 8 10.96 26.12 -24.28
CA PRO A 8 10.10 27.13 -23.68
C PRO A 8 9.86 26.88 -22.19
N LEU A 9 9.64 27.97 -21.43
CA LEU A 9 9.18 27.86 -20.04
C LEU A 9 7.76 27.28 -19.98
N ILE A 10 7.53 26.37 -19.03
CA ILE A 10 6.24 25.70 -18.82
C ILE A 10 5.74 26.01 -17.41
N ALA A 11 4.45 26.30 -17.28
CA ALA A 11 3.77 26.43 -15.99
C ALA A 11 2.57 25.49 -15.94
N VAL A 12 2.37 24.83 -14.79
CA VAL A 12 1.23 23.94 -14.53
C VAL A 12 0.54 24.38 -13.25
N ARG A 13 -0.78 24.56 -13.31
CA ARG A 13 -1.61 24.83 -12.13
C ARG A 13 -1.90 23.50 -11.42
N LEU A 14 -1.54 23.42 -10.14
CA LEU A 14 -1.77 22.22 -9.33
C LEU A 14 -2.89 22.46 -8.30
N HIS A 15 -3.60 21.40 -7.98
CA HIS A 15 -4.61 21.34 -6.93
C HIS A 15 -4.29 20.21 -5.96
N ILE A 16 -4.64 20.39 -4.69
CA ILE A 16 -4.53 19.33 -3.68
C ILE A 16 -5.62 18.30 -3.94
N LEU A 17 -5.23 17.03 -3.94
CA LEU A 17 -6.12 15.89 -4.10
C LEU A 17 -5.80 14.87 -3.01
N THR A 18 -6.83 14.24 -2.46
CA THR A 18 -6.67 13.04 -1.62
C THR A 18 -6.24 11.89 -2.52
N ARG A 19 -5.10 11.27 -2.22
CA ARG A 19 -4.43 10.32 -3.15
C ARG A 19 -4.52 8.85 -2.73
N LYS A 20 -4.66 8.56 -1.43
CA LYS A 20 -4.61 7.21 -0.86
C LYS A 20 -4.93 7.21 0.63
N THR A 21 -5.33 6.06 1.16
CA THR A 21 -5.54 5.80 2.58
C THR A 21 -4.37 4.99 3.14
N LEU A 22 -3.73 5.50 4.21
CA LEU A 22 -2.57 4.82 4.82
C LEU A 22 -2.95 3.74 5.84
N GLY A 23 -4.14 3.85 6.41
CA GLY A 23 -4.72 2.78 7.23
C GLY A 23 -5.24 1.63 6.38
N GLY A 24 -5.97 0.72 7.00
CA GLY A 24 -6.58 -0.41 6.32
C GLY A 24 -6.82 -1.56 7.28
N ILE A 25 -7.06 -2.73 6.70
CA ILE A 25 -7.17 -3.98 7.42
C ILE A 25 -5.81 -4.32 8.04
N GLU A 26 -5.80 -4.53 9.35
CA GLU A 26 -4.62 -5.00 10.06
C GLU A 26 -4.36 -6.47 9.71
N THR A 27 -3.11 -6.78 9.38
CA THR A 27 -2.69 -8.14 9.04
C THR A 27 -1.42 -8.51 9.76
N ASN A 28 -1.23 -9.80 10.02
CA ASN A 28 0.10 -10.30 10.38
C ASN A 28 1.05 -10.32 9.16
N LEU A 29 2.29 -10.78 9.36
CA LEU A 29 3.31 -10.86 8.31
C LEU A 29 2.98 -11.87 7.18
N TYR A 30 1.96 -12.70 7.37
CA TYR A 30 1.46 -13.66 6.38
C TYR A 30 0.30 -13.08 5.55
N GLY A 31 -0.11 -11.83 5.81
CA GLY A 31 -1.22 -11.17 5.13
C GLY A 31 -2.60 -11.63 5.60
N GLN A 32 -2.68 -12.39 6.70
CA GLN A 32 -3.94 -12.82 7.30
C GLN A 32 -4.56 -11.65 8.07
N GLN A 33 -5.85 -11.41 7.87
CA GLN A 33 -6.58 -10.40 8.65
C GLN A 33 -6.60 -10.78 10.12
N LEU A 34 -6.40 -9.79 11.00
CA LEU A 34 -6.57 -9.96 12.44
C LEU A 34 -7.97 -9.51 12.88
N ASP A 35 -8.55 -10.25 13.82
CA ASP A 35 -9.75 -9.81 14.54
C ASP A 35 -9.41 -8.81 15.66
N LYS A 36 -10.43 -8.37 16.40
CA LYS A 36 -10.28 -7.40 17.49
C LYS A 36 -9.40 -7.88 18.65
N ASP A 37 -9.18 -9.20 18.76
CA ASP A 37 -8.38 -9.83 19.81
C ASP A 37 -6.97 -10.16 19.29
N GLY A 38 -6.66 -9.78 18.04
CA GLY A 38 -5.36 -10.00 17.39
C GLY A 38 -5.21 -11.39 16.78
N ASN A 39 -6.28 -12.19 16.69
CA ASN A 39 -6.21 -13.54 16.14
C ASN A 39 -6.42 -13.53 14.62
N PRO A 40 -5.71 -14.38 13.86
CA PRO A 40 -5.95 -14.53 12.43
C PRO A 40 -7.37 -15.05 12.15
N VAL A 41 -8.08 -14.37 11.25
CA VAL A 41 -9.37 -14.83 10.74
C VAL A 41 -9.14 -15.91 9.67
N PRO A 42 -9.60 -17.16 9.87
CA PRO A 42 -9.33 -18.25 8.93
C PRO A 42 -9.84 -17.94 7.51
N GLY A 43 -8.97 -18.17 6.52
CA GLY A 43 -9.30 -17.98 5.10
C GLY A 43 -9.37 -16.53 4.63
N LEU A 44 -9.17 -15.54 5.52
CA LEU A 44 -9.31 -14.13 5.18
C LEU A 44 -7.95 -13.42 5.14
N TYR A 45 -7.66 -12.80 4.00
CA TYR A 45 -6.39 -12.14 3.72
C TYR A 45 -6.63 -10.73 3.17
N ALA A 46 -5.68 -9.83 3.41
CA ALA A 46 -5.68 -8.49 2.84
C ALA A 46 -4.28 -8.11 2.33
N ALA A 47 -4.24 -7.26 1.30
CA ALA A 47 -3.01 -6.80 0.67
C ALA A 47 -3.20 -5.43 0.02
N GLY A 48 -2.09 -4.79 -0.35
CA GLY A 48 -2.07 -3.48 -0.97
C GLY A 48 -2.72 -2.40 -0.10
N GLU A 49 -3.31 -1.39 -0.74
CA GLU A 49 -3.92 -0.26 -0.03
C GLU A 49 -5.01 -0.69 0.96
N ALA A 50 -5.75 -1.77 0.66
CA ALA A 50 -6.76 -2.33 1.57
C ALA A 50 -6.15 -2.77 2.90
N ALA A 51 -4.88 -3.17 2.92
CA ALA A 51 -4.11 -3.50 4.12
C ALA A 51 -3.08 -2.41 4.45
N GLY A 52 -3.34 -1.13 4.15
CA GLY A 52 -2.36 -0.06 4.44
C GLY A 52 -0.98 -0.30 3.83
N PHE A 53 -0.93 -1.00 2.70
CA PHE A 53 0.25 -1.40 1.93
C PHE A 53 1.16 -2.46 2.59
N GLY A 54 0.80 -2.98 3.77
CA GLY A 54 1.64 -3.94 4.50
C GLY A 54 1.16 -4.31 5.90
N GLY A 55 -0.15 -4.31 6.16
CA GLY A 55 -0.76 -4.69 7.44
C GLY A 55 -1.30 -3.53 8.28
N GLY A 56 -1.90 -2.51 7.66
CA GLY A 56 -2.66 -1.44 8.30
C GLY A 56 -1.81 -0.35 8.97
N GLY A 57 -0.50 -0.56 9.14
CA GLY A 57 0.38 0.36 9.87
C GLY A 57 1.75 0.64 9.23
N MET A 58 2.06 0.09 8.05
CA MET A 58 3.38 0.17 7.41
C MET A 58 3.94 1.61 7.33
N HIS A 59 3.07 2.58 7.05
CA HIS A 59 3.44 3.99 6.89
C HIS A 59 3.11 4.85 8.12
N GLY A 60 2.47 4.29 9.15
CA GLY A 60 1.94 5.06 10.28
C GLY A 60 1.08 6.25 9.81
N TYR A 61 1.39 7.46 10.28
CA TYR A 61 0.62 8.67 9.97
C TYR A 61 0.97 9.32 8.62
N ARG A 62 2.18 9.09 8.08
CA ARG A 62 2.67 9.74 6.85
C ARG A 62 3.55 8.79 6.04
N SER A 63 3.27 8.72 4.75
CA SER A 63 4.01 7.89 3.80
C SER A 63 5.08 8.67 3.05
N LEU A 64 6.14 7.97 2.64
CA LEU A 64 7.09 8.45 1.64
C LEU A 64 6.55 8.23 0.23
N GLU A 65 6.70 9.20 -0.66
CA GLU A 65 6.31 9.00 -2.06
C GLU A 65 7.16 7.91 -2.73
N GLY A 66 6.51 7.07 -3.55
CA GLY A 66 7.14 5.94 -4.23
C GLY A 66 7.12 4.60 -3.48
N THR A 67 6.70 4.52 -2.21
CA THR A 67 6.71 3.25 -1.44
C THR A 67 5.47 2.37 -1.67
N PHE A 68 4.39 2.93 -2.21
CA PHE A 68 3.08 2.26 -2.30
C PHE A 68 3.08 1.06 -3.24
N LEU A 69 3.67 1.20 -4.43
CA LEU A 69 3.69 0.14 -5.42
C LEU A 69 4.43 -1.10 -4.88
N GLY A 70 5.56 -0.88 -4.22
CA GLY A 70 6.29 -1.94 -3.53
C GLY A 70 5.41 -2.63 -2.49
N GLY A 71 4.76 -1.85 -1.62
CA GLY A 71 3.82 -2.37 -0.63
C GLY A 71 2.72 -3.25 -1.26
N CYS A 72 2.09 -2.80 -2.34
CA CYS A 72 1.08 -3.58 -3.08
C CYS A 72 1.64 -4.89 -3.64
N ILE A 73 2.78 -4.85 -4.33
CA ILE A 73 3.37 -6.05 -4.96
C ILE A 73 3.80 -7.07 -3.91
N PHE A 74 4.51 -6.62 -2.86
CA PHE A 74 5.07 -7.53 -1.87
C PHE A 74 3.99 -8.11 -0.94
N SER A 75 3.07 -7.29 -0.44
CA SER A 75 1.95 -7.79 0.37
C SER A 75 1.03 -8.70 -0.44
N GLY A 76 0.73 -8.35 -1.69
CA GLY A 76 -0.08 -9.18 -2.59
C GLY A 76 0.58 -10.54 -2.87
N ARG A 77 1.89 -10.55 -3.12
CA ARG A 77 2.65 -11.79 -3.30
C ARG A 77 2.64 -12.66 -2.05
N THR A 78 2.81 -12.07 -0.87
CA THR A 78 2.78 -12.82 0.40
C THR A 78 1.39 -13.39 0.67
N ALA A 79 0.35 -12.54 0.67
CA ALA A 79 -1.03 -12.96 0.91
C ALA A 79 -1.48 -14.03 -0.09
N GLY A 80 -1.16 -13.89 -1.39
CA GLY A 80 -1.51 -14.88 -2.41
C GLY A 80 -0.81 -16.23 -2.21
N ARG A 81 0.47 -16.24 -1.79
CA ARG A 81 1.19 -17.48 -1.49
C ARG A 81 0.62 -18.18 -0.25
N GLU A 82 0.32 -17.43 0.80
CA GLU A 82 -0.24 -17.97 2.03
C GLU A 82 -1.68 -18.46 1.83
N ALA A 83 -2.50 -17.72 1.09
CA ALA A 83 -3.82 -18.20 0.67
C ALA A 83 -3.71 -19.51 -0.12
N GLY A 84 -2.78 -19.60 -1.08
CA GLY A 84 -2.57 -20.81 -1.88
C GLY A 84 -2.16 -22.05 -1.08
N LYS A 85 -1.33 -21.89 -0.04
CA LYS A 85 -0.93 -22.99 0.85
C LYS A 85 -2.11 -23.55 1.67
N ASN A 86 -3.10 -22.72 1.98
CA ASN A 86 -4.23 -23.06 2.82
C ASN A 86 -5.46 -23.58 2.04
N ILE A 87 -5.29 -23.88 0.74
CA ILE A 87 -6.36 -24.43 -0.14
C ILE A 87 -6.36 -25.98 -0.14
N ILE A 88 -5.45 -26.65 0.58
CA ILE A 88 -5.30 -28.11 0.61
C ILE A 88 -5.50 -28.65 2.02
#